data_AF-A0A5R9G6T8-F1
#
_entry.id   AF-A0A5R9G6T8-F1
#
_cell.length_a   1.000
_cell.length_b   1.000
_cell.length_c   1.000
_cell.angle_alpha   90.00
_cell.angle_beta   90.00
_cell.angle_gamma   90.00
#
_symmetry.space_group_name_H-M   'P 1'
#
loop_
_entity.id
_entity.type
_entity.pdbx_description
1 polymer ?
#
loop_
_entity_poly.entity_id
_entity_poly.type
_entity_poly.pdbx_seq_one_letter_code
_entity_poly.pdbx_strand_id
1 'polypeptide(L)'
;MGKARWFAVMSEERYRRILESTKSLFLEELRVKSADIADTIERWRLGSVADDRLVDHLYRQTHTLKGVALTVGFADVHDIADAVSEFKHRHEESPLPKEELDRLAERAMKLEIYR
;
A
#
# COMPACT_ATOMS: atom_id res chain seq x y z
N MET A 1 -32.04 -1.68 31.46
CA MET A 1 -30.95 -2.03 30.52
C MET A 1 -29.85 -2.73 31.32
N GLY A 2 -29.54 -4.00 31.06
CA GLY A 2 -28.66 -4.81 31.93
C GLY A 2 -27.17 -4.55 31.72
N LYS A 3 -26.34 -4.77 32.77
CA LYS A 3 -24.87 -4.56 32.75
C LYS A 3 -24.18 -5.22 31.54
N ALA A 4 -24.59 -6.43 31.15
CA ALA A 4 -24.02 -7.16 30.01
C ALA A 4 -24.18 -6.42 28.67
N ARG A 5 -25.34 -5.80 28.43
CA ARG A 5 -25.60 -5.01 27.22
C ARG A 5 -24.76 -3.73 27.18
N TRP A 6 -24.48 -3.13 28.34
CA TRP A 6 -23.61 -1.96 28.46
C TRP A 6 -22.14 -2.30 28.14
N PHE A 7 -21.62 -3.41 28.67
CA PHE A 7 -20.24 -3.85 28.35
C PHE A 7 -20.07 -4.17 26.86
N ALA A 8 -21.07 -4.80 26.22
CA ALA A 8 -21.03 -5.09 24.78
C ALA A 8 -20.99 -3.81 23.93
N VAL A 9 -21.87 -2.85 24.20
CA VAL A 9 -21.92 -1.56 23.48
C VAL A 9 -20.61 -0.77 23.66
N MET A 10 -20.08 -0.69 24.89
CA MET A 10 -18.80 -0.03 25.16
C MET A 10 -17.62 -0.70 24.45
N SER A 11 -17.65 -2.04 24.32
CA SER A 11 -16.62 -2.79 23.58
C SER A 11 -16.70 -2.54 22.07
N GLU A 12 -17.91 -2.41 21.53
CA GLU A 12 -18.15 -2.12 20.12
C GLU A 12 -17.75 -0.68 19.76
N GLU A 13 -18.10 0.28 20.61
CA GLU A 13 -17.67 1.67 20.46
C GLU A 13 -16.15 1.84 20.56
N ARG A 14 -15.51 1.11 21.47
CA ARG A 14 -14.06 1.08 21.58
C ARG A 14 -13.42 0.49 20.33
N TYR A 15 -13.93 -0.63 19.83
CA TYR A 15 -13.45 -1.26 18.61
C TYR A 15 -13.59 -0.33 17.41
N ARG A 16 -14.76 0.29 17.24
CA ARG A 16 -15.02 1.28 16.19
C ARG A 16 -14.03 2.45 16.26
N ARG A 17 -13.77 2.98 17.45
CA ARG A 17 -12.81 4.08 17.63
C ARG A 17 -11.40 3.67 17.24
N ILE A 18 -10.95 2.48 17.64
CA ILE A 18 -9.64 1.95 17.25
C ILE A 18 -9.56 1.82 15.73
N LEU A 19 -10.57 1.21 15.11
CA LEU A 19 -10.61 1.01 13.65
C LEU A 19 -10.57 2.34 12.89
N GLU A 20 -11.35 3.33 13.32
CA GLU A 20 -11.34 4.68 12.73
C GLU A 20 -9.99 5.38 12.91
N SER A 21 -9.38 5.28 14.10
CA SER A 21 -8.03 5.83 14.33
C SER A 21 -6.97 5.14 13.47
N THR A 22 -7.01 3.81 13.36
CA THR A 22 -6.10 3.04 12.48
C THR A 22 -6.30 3.43 11.02
N LYS A 23 -7.55 3.58 10.57
CA LYS A 23 -7.87 4.03 9.21
C LYS A 23 -7.32 5.43 8.92
N SER A 24 -7.43 6.35 9.87
CA SER A 24 -6.88 7.70 9.73
C SER A 24 -5.35 7.68 9.59
N LEU A 25 -4.65 6.93 10.45
CA LEU A 25 -3.19 6.80 10.37
C LEU A 25 -2.76 6.12 9.06
N PHE A 26 -3.49 5.08 8.65
CA PHE A 26 -3.25 4.39 7.39
C PHE A 26 -3.39 5.34 6.18
N LEU A 27 -4.44 6.16 6.14
CA LEU A 27 -4.63 7.15 5.07
C LEU A 27 -3.52 8.20 5.02
N GLU A 28 -3.06 8.66 6.17
CA GLU A 28 -1.93 9.59 6.25
C GLU A 28 -0.65 8.96 5.69
N GLU A 29 -0.34 7.73 6.11
CA GLU A 29 0.81 6.98 5.61
C GLU A 29 0.69 6.69 4.10
N LEU A 30 -0.50 6.27 3.65
CA LEU A 30 -0.80 6.00 2.24
C LEU A 30 -0.56 7.24 1.37
N ARG A 31 -0.98 8.43 1.83
CA ARG A 31 -0.80 9.71 1.13
C ARG A 31 0.67 10.08 0.97
N VAL A 32 1.47 9.88 2.02
CA VAL A 32 2.91 10.16 1.98
C VAL A 32 3.62 9.19 1.02
N LYS A 33 3.30 7.90 1.13
CA LYS A 33 3.91 6.86 0.31
C LYS A 33 3.49 6.92 -1.15
N SER A 34 2.22 7.24 -1.44
CA SER A 34 1.75 7.38 -2.82
C SER A 34 2.46 8.54 -3.53
N ALA A 35 2.72 9.65 -2.84
CA ALA A 35 3.50 10.76 -3.39
C ALA A 35 4.97 10.38 -3.66
N ASP A 36 5.60 9.63 -2.74
CA ASP A 36 6.99 9.14 -2.89
C ASP A 36 7.13 8.11 -4.03
N ILE A 37 6.16 7.20 -4.15
CA ILE A 37 6.05 6.24 -5.26
C ILE A 37 5.95 6.98 -6.59
N ALA A 38 5.05 7.97 -6.69
CA ALA A 38 4.85 8.73 -7.92
C ALA A 38 6.11 9.50 -8.35
N ASP A 39 6.78 10.19 -7.42
CA ASP A 39 8.04 10.89 -7.69
C ASP A 39 9.13 9.91 -8.17
N THR A 40 9.24 8.75 -7.52
CA THR A 40 10.24 7.75 -7.89
C THR A 40 9.97 7.13 -9.26
N ILE A 41 8.70 6.86 -9.60
CA ILE A 41 8.30 6.38 -10.93
C ILE A 41 8.63 7.42 -12.00
N GLU A 42 8.35 8.69 -11.75
CA GLU A 42 8.67 9.76 -12.71
C GLU A 42 10.18 9.88 -12.94
N ARG A 43 10.97 9.86 -11.86
CA ARG A 43 12.43 9.86 -11.96
C ARG A 43 12.98 8.62 -12.66
N TRP A 44 12.33 7.47 -12.51
CA TRP A 44 12.66 6.25 -13.26
C TRP A 44 12.35 6.41 -14.76
N ARG A 45 11.19 6.96 -15.12
CA ARG A 45 10.84 7.26 -16.52
C ARG A 45 11.83 8.21 -17.19
N LEU A 46 12.35 9.18 -16.42
CA LEU A 46 13.41 10.11 -16.86
C LEU A 46 14.81 9.47 -16.91
N GLY A 47 14.95 8.18 -16.61
CA GLY A 47 16.23 7.46 -16.60
C GLY A 47 17.14 7.78 -15.42
N SER A 48 16.64 8.46 -14.38
CA SER A 48 17.40 8.87 -13.19
C SER A 48 17.39 7.82 -12.06
N VAL A 49 16.62 6.74 -12.23
CA VAL A 49 16.53 5.61 -11.29
C VAL A 49 16.69 4.33 -12.12
N ALA A 50 17.47 3.37 -11.64
CA ALA A 50 17.63 2.06 -12.27
C ALA A 50 16.45 1.13 -11.94
N ASP A 51 16.18 0.15 -12.80
CA ASP A 51 15.05 -0.78 -12.68
C ASP A 51 15.01 -1.48 -11.30
N ASP A 52 16.13 -2.08 -10.87
CA ASP A 52 16.23 -2.73 -9.55
C ASP A 52 15.90 -1.79 -8.39
N ARG A 53 16.31 -0.53 -8.51
CA ARG A 53 16.04 0.49 -7.47
C ARG A 53 14.58 0.88 -7.44
N LEU A 54 13.91 0.94 -8.58
CA LEU A 54 12.46 1.16 -8.64
C LEU A 54 11.74 -0.02 -7.98
N VAL A 55 12.08 -1.25 -8.36
CA VAL A 55 11.45 -2.48 -7.84
C VAL A 55 11.57 -2.55 -6.31
N ASP A 56 12.76 -2.31 -5.78
CA ASP A 56 13.01 -2.27 -4.33
C ASP A 56 12.22 -1.17 -3.62
N HIS A 57 12.11 0.00 -4.25
CA HIS A 57 11.38 1.13 -3.70
C HIS A 57 9.88 0.83 -3.63
N LEU A 58 9.28 0.38 -4.74
CA LEU A 58 7.87 0.00 -4.79
C LEU A 58 7.56 -1.07 -3.74
N TYR A 59 8.41 -2.07 -3.62
CA TYR A 59 8.24 -3.14 -2.63
C TYR A 59 8.22 -2.59 -1.21
N ARG A 60 9.24 -1.81 -0.80
CA ARG A 60 9.30 -1.27 0.57
C ARG A 60 8.12 -0.36 0.91
N GLN A 61 7.68 0.49 -0.03
CA GLN A 61 6.58 1.40 0.24
C GLN A 61 5.24 0.67 0.33
N THR A 62 4.98 -0.27 -0.57
CA THR A 62 3.70 -0.98 -0.60
C THR A 62 3.60 -2.08 0.45
N HIS A 63 4.72 -2.73 0.81
CA HIS A 63 4.72 -3.81 1.80
C HIS A 63 4.28 -3.37 3.19
N THR A 64 4.66 -2.15 3.62
CA THR A 64 4.19 -1.59 4.90
C THR A 64 2.69 -1.31 4.91
N LEU A 65 2.11 -0.95 3.75
CA LEU A 65 0.68 -0.69 3.61
C LEU A 65 -0.13 -2.00 3.61
N LYS A 66 0.40 -3.05 2.98
CA LYS A 66 -0.28 -4.34 2.79
C LYS A 66 -0.87 -4.92 4.07
N GLY A 67 -0.11 -4.88 5.17
CA GLY A 67 -0.46 -5.54 6.43
C GLY A 67 -1.70 -4.96 7.12
N VAL A 68 -2.01 -3.69 6.89
CA VAL A 68 -3.14 -2.99 7.53
C VAL A 68 -4.26 -2.70 6.53
N ALA A 69 -3.98 -2.69 5.23
CA ALA A 69 -4.91 -2.34 4.16
C ALA A 69 -6.26 -3.09 4.24
N LEU A 70 -6.25 -4.43 4.38
CA LEU A 70 -7.50 -5.20 4.49
C LEU A 70 -8.25 -4.91 5.80
N THR A 71 -7.51 -4.70 6.91
CA THR A 71 -8.08 -4.39 8.23
C THR A 71 -8.89 -3.09 8.20
N VAL A 72 -8.43 -2.09 7.45
CA VAL A 72 -9.09 -0.77 7.33
C VAL A 72 -9.96 -0.61 6.07
N GLY A 73 -10.11 -1.67 5.27
CA GLY A 73 -11.04 -1.73 4.14
C GLY A 73 -10.51 -1.23 2.79
N PHE A 74 -9.21 -1.24 2.56
CA PHE A 74 -8.55 -0.83 1.31
C PHE A 74 -8.01 -2.04 0.54
N ALA A 75 -8.93 -2.83 -0.04
CA ALA A 75 -8.58 -4.05 -0.78
C ALA A 75 -7.74 -3.77 -2.03
N ASP A 76 -7.98 -2.65 -2.72
CA ASP A 76 -7.22 -2.22 -3.88
C ASP A 76 -5.75 -1.91 -3.54
N VAL A 77 -5.49 -1.27 -2.40
CA VAL A 77 -4.13 -1.02 -1.90
C VAL A 77 -3.43 -2.35 -1.58
N HIS A 78 -4.15 -3.28 -0.96
CA HIS A 78 -3.65 -4.63 -0.71
C HIS A 78 -3.27 -5.34 -2.01
N ASP A 79 -4.16 -5.33 -3.01
CA ASP A 79 -3.93 -5.98 -4.31
C ASP A 79 -2.73 -5.40 -5.06
N ILE A 80 -2.50 -4.08 -4.97
CA ILE A 80 -1.33 -3.44 -5.55
C ILE A 80 -0.06 -3.90 -4.83
N ALA A 81 -0.06 -3.90 -3.50
CA ALA A 81 1.09 -4.34 -2.71
C ALA A 81 1.41 -5.83 -2.91
N ASP A 82 0.38 -6.65 -3.11
CA ASP A 82 0.54 -8.07 -3.43
C ASP A 82 1.22 -8.26 -4.78
N ALA A 83 0.76 -7.55 -5.81
CA ALA A 83 1.36 -7.62 -7.14
C ALA A 83 2.81 -7.11 -7.18
N VAL A 84 3.12 -6.06 -6.43
CA VAL A 84 4.50 -5.58 -6.27
C VAL A 84 5.36 -6.63 -5.56
N SER A 85 4.83 -7.28 -4.52
CA SER A 85 5.53 -8.36 -3.84
C SER A 85 5.80 -9.53 -4.78
N GLU A 86 4.80 -9.98 -5.54
CA GLU A 86 4.96 -11.06 -6.52
C GLU A 86 5.98 -10.70 -7.61
N PHE A 87 5.92 -9.48 -8.15
CA PHE A 87 6.90 -9.01 -9.11
C PHE A 87 8.31 -9.03 -8.52
N LYS A 88 8.50 -8.53 -7.31
CA LYS A 88 9.81 -8.48 -6.63
C LYS A 88 10.44 -9.86 -6.53
N HIS A 89 9.70 -10.86 -6.05
CA HIS A 89 10.21 -12.23 -5.93
C HIS A 89 10.59 -12.81 -7.31
N ARG A 90 9.73 -12.67 -8.32
CA ARG A 90 10.04 -13.15 -9.68
C ARG A 90 11.26 -12.45 -10.29
N HIS A 91 11.39 -11.14 -10.07
CA HIS A 91 12.49 -10.33 -10.59
C HIS A 91 13.84 -10.67 -9.93
N GLU A 92 13.83 -11.07 -8.66
CA GLU A 92 15.02 -11.56 -7.96
C GLU A 92 15.49 -12.92 -8.47
N GLU A 93 14.58 -13.79 -8.90
CA GLU A 93 14.91 -15.07 -9.53
C GLU A 93 15.46 -14.88 -10.95
N SER A 94 14.86 -13.96 -11.72
CA SER A 94 15.31 -13.61 -13.06
C SER A 94 14.83 -12.20 -13.44
N PRO A 95 15.72 -11.32 -13.94
CA PRO A 95 15.32 -9.99 -14.37
C PRO A 95 14.16 -10.03 -15.37
N LEU A 96 13.02 -9.49 -14.96
CA LEU A 96 11.82 -9.43 -15.79
C LEU A 96 11.93 -8.34 -16.86
N PRO A 97 11.23 -8.48 -18.00
CA PRO A 97 11.23 -7.48 -19.06
C PRO A 97 10.75 -6.11 -18.58
N LYS A 98 11.29 -5.05 -19.20
CA LYS A 98 10.94 -3.66 -18.87
C LYS A 98 9.44 -3.39 -19.01
N GLU A 99 8.79 -4.02 -19.98
CA GLU A 99 7.35 -3.90 -20.21
C GLU A 99 6.51 -4.42 -19.02
N GLU A 100 7.00 -5.42 -18.27
CA GLU A 100 6.33 -5.85 -17.04
C GLU A 100 6.54 -4.83 -15.90
N LEU A 101 7.72 -4.22 -15.82
CA LEU A 101 8.00 -3.16 -14.84
C LEU A 101 7.17 -1.90 -15.14
N ASP A 102 6.98 -1.54 -16.40
CA ASP A 102 6.09 -0.46 -16.83
C ASP A 102 4.65 -0.70 -16.34
N ARG A 103 4.10 -1.91 -16.56
CA ARG A 103 2.76 -2.28 -16.09
C ARG A 103 2.65 -2.26 -14.57
N LEU A 104 3.70 -2.68 -13.86
CA LEU A 104 3.73 -2.60 -12.41
C LEU A 104 3.70 -1.15 -11.93
N ALA A 105 4.49 -0.28 -12.56
CA ALA A 105 4.51 1.15 -12.27
C ALA A 105 3.14 1.79 -12.52
N GLU A 106 2.49 1.49 -13.65
CA GLU A 106 1.11 1.94 -13.96
C GLU A 106 0.11 1.49 -12.90
N ARG A 107 0.24 0.25 -12.42
CA ARG A 107 -0.62 -0.27 -11.34
C ARG A 107 -0.35 0.46 -10.02
N ALA A 108 0.90 0.74 -9.67
CA ALA A 108 1.27 1.48 -8.47
C ALA A 108 0.83 2.95 -8.51
N MET A 109 0.81 3.58 -9.69
CA MET A 109 0.30 4.95 -9.88
C MET A 109 -1.18 5.10 -9.51
N LYS A 110 -1.97 4.02 -9.49
CA LYS A 110 -3.36 4.07 -9.02
C LYS A 110 -3.48 4.51 -7.57
N LEU A 111 -2.42 4.37 -6.76
CA LEU A 111 -2.39 4.87 -5.38
C LEU A 111 -2.45 6.40 -5.29
N GLU A 112 -2.21 7.14 -6.37
CA GLU A 112 -2.33 8.61 -6.38
C GLU A 112 -3.74 9.10 -6.11
N ILE A 113 -4.77 8.28 -6.28
CA ILE A 113 -6.15 8.66 -5.93
C ILE A 113 -6.31 8.96 -4.44
N TYR A 114 -5.34 8.53 -3.61
CA TYR A 114 -5.28 8.75 -2.17
C TYR A 114 -4.34 9.89 -1.77
N ARG A 115 -3.78 10.62 -2.73
CA ARG A 115 -2.92 11.79 -2.52
C ARG A 115 -3.72 13.02 -2.07
#